data_AF-A0A242K7V3-F1
#
_entry.id   AF-A0A242K7V3-F1
#
_cell.length_a   1.000
_cell.length_b   1.000
_cell.length_c   1.000
_cell.angle_alpha   90.00
_cell.angle_beta   90.00
_cell.angle_gamma   90.00
#
_symmetry.space_group_name_H-M   'P 1'
#
loop_
_entity.id
_entity.type
_entity.pdbx_description
1 polymer ?
#
loop_
_entity_poly.entity_id
_entity_poly.type
_entity_poly.pdbx_seq_one_letter_code
_entity_poly.pdbx_strand_id
1 'polypeptide(L)'
;MNENDSNVFSRWFENKLLDLVEKLFNRFMSMKEQQTTPAGFIKQKNALKFYDGIDAKTLSEYEALGLKRCEPIEGGNVFYEIAELKRFMRKYQTNK
;
A
#
# COMPACT_ATOMS: atom_id res chain seq x y z
N MET A 1 -57.90 11.74 0.34
CA MET A 1 -56.53 12.15 0.71
C MET A 1 -55.59 11.16 0.05
N ASN A 2 -54.68 11.66 -0.81
CA ASN A 2 -53.89 10.85 -1.75
C ASN A 2 -52.69 10.21 -1.04
N GLU A 3 -52.53 8.90 -1.13
CA GLU A 3 -51.43 8.09 -0.57
C GLU A 3 -50.08 8.23 -1.34
N ASN A 4 -49.84 9.37 -2.00
CA ASN A 4 -48.66 9.54 -2.88
C ASN A 4 -47.48 10.29 -2.26
N ASP A 5 -47.65 10.95 -1.11
CA ASP A 5 -46.58 11.76 -0.50
C ASP A 5 -45.64 10.96 0.42
N SER A 6 -46.10 9.83 0.96
CA SER A 6 -45.35 8.94 1.86
C SER A 6 -44.23 8.16 1.16
N ASN A 7 -44.15 8.21 -0.17
CA ASN A 7 -43.24 7.39 -0.98
C ASN A 7 -42.07 8.19 -1.60
N VAL A 8 -42.17 9.52 -1.62
CA VAL A 8 -41.14 10.39 -2.23
C VAL A 8 -40.03 10.70 -1.22
N PHE A 9 -40.38 10.97 0.04
CA PHE A 9 -39.41 11.23 1.10
C PHE A 9 -38.58 9.98 1.42
N SER A 10 -39.20 8.81 1.45
CA SER A 10 -38.52 7.53 1.67
C SER A 10 -37.56 7.18 0.54
N ARG A 11 -37.99 7.30 -0.74
CA ARG A 11 -37.12 7.05 -1.90
C ARG A 11 -35.98 8.05 -2.01
N TRP A 12 -36.25 9.33 -1.76
CA TRP A 12 -35.20 10.35 -1.76
C TRP A 12 -34.17 10.07 -0.66
N PHE A 13 -34.62 9.71 0.54
CA PHE A 13 -33.76 9.40 1.66
C PHE A 13 -32.95 8.11 1.44
N GLU A 14 -33.58 7.07 0.88
CA GLU A 14 -32.94 5.81 0.51
C GLU A 14 -31.86 6.03 -0.54
N ASN A 15 -32.14 6.80 -1.59
CA ASN A 15 -31.15 7.16 -2.61
C ASN A 15 -29.98 7.95 -2.01
N LYS A 16 -30.25 8.86 -1.06
CA LYS A 16 -29.19 9.60 -0.37
C LYS A 16 -28.33 8.70 0.53
N LEU A 17 -28.92 7.69 1.15
CA LEU A 17 -28.18 6.69 1.92
C LEU A 17 -27.31 5.83 1.01
N LEU A 18 -27.84 5.37 -0.13
CA LEU A 18 -27.08 4.60 -1.11
C LEU A 18 -25.90 5.39 -1.67
N ASP A 19 -26.10 6.67 -2.03
CA ASP A 19 -25.02 7.58 -2.47
C ASP A 19 -23.91 7.71 -1.40
N LEU A 20 -24.29 7.82 -0.13
CA LEU A 20 -23.36 7.96 0.98
C LEU A 20 -22.55 6.68 1.19
N VAL A 21 -23.23 5.53 1.15
CA VAL A 21 -22.62 4.21 1.29
C VAL A 21 -21.66 3.95 0.14
N GLU A 22 -22.04 4.26 -1.09
CA GLU A 22 -21.19 4.11 -2.27
C GLU A 22 -19.94 5.02 -2.18
N LYS A 23 -20.11 6.29 -1.76
CA LYS A 23 -18.97 7.19 -1.53
C LYS A 23 -18.03 6.69 -0.44
N LEU A 24 -18.57 6.15 0.65
CA LEU A 24 -17.79 5.54 1.73
C LEU A 24 -17.01 4.33 1.20
N PHE A 25 -17.66 3.41 0.49
CA PHE A 25 -17.02 2.24 -0.09
C PHE A 25 -15.94 2.64 -1.11
N ASN A 26 -16.22 3.57 -2.01
CA ASN A 26 -15.24 4.05 -2.99
C ASN A 26 -14.03 4.69 -2.30
N ARG A 27 -14.24 5.45 -1.22
CA ARG A 27 -13.15 6.03 -0.41
C ARG A 27 -12.34 4.95 0.32
N PHE A 28 -13.00 3.91 0.85
CA PHE A 28 -12.32 2.78 1.47
C PHE A 28 -11.53 1.96 0.46
N MET A 29 -12.08 1.72 -0.74
CA MET A 29 -11.41 1.00 -1.81
C MET A 29 -10.23 1.81 -2.36
N SER A 30 -10.36 3.11 -2.56
CA SER A 30 -9.23 3.98 -2.94
C SER A 30 -8.13 3.99 -1.88
N MET A 31 -8.48 3.89 -0.59
CA MET A 31 -7.49 3.73 0.48
C MET A 31 -6.80 2.35 0.45
N LYS A 32 -7.52 1.28 0.11
CA LYS A 32 -6.93 -0.06 -0.09
C LYS A 32 -6.04 -0.14 -1.34
N GLU A 33 -6.41 0.54 -2.42
CA GLU A 33 -5.60 0.64 -3.64
C GLU A 33 -4.34 1.50 -3.43
N GLN A 34 -4.42 2.53 -2.57
CA GLN A 34 -3.23 3.24 -2.07
C GLN A 34 -2.38 2.38 -1.11
N GLN A 35 -2.97 1.35 -0.48
CA GLN A 35 -2.25 0.28 0.23
C GLN A 35 -1.75 -0.84 -0.70
N THR A 36 -1.27 -0.48 -1.89
CA THR A 36 -0.37 -1.31 -2.72
C THR A 36 1.04 -1.46 -2.08
N THR A 37 1.13 -1.40 -0.75
CA THR A 37 2.27 -1.92 -0.01
C THR A 37 2.01 -3.40 0.23
N PRO A 38 2.82 -4.31 -0.35
CA PRO A 38 2.79 -5.71 0.03
C PRO A 38 2.98 -5.82 1.55
N ALA A 39 2.33 -6.80 2.17
CA ALA A 39 2.45 -7.05 3.59
C ALA A 39 3.92 -7.12 4.03
N GLY A 40 4.34 -6.13 4.84
CA GLY A 40 5.54 -6.08 5.68
C GLY A 40 6.90 -6.19 5.00
N PHE A 41 7.14 -7.24 4.23
CA PHE A 41 8.46 -7.67 3.80
C PHE A 41 8.52 -8.02 2.31
N ILE A 42 9.66 -7.75 1.69
CA ILE A 42 9.96 -8.09 0.31
C ILE A 42 11.23 -8.95 0.25
N LYS A 43 11.20 -10.02 -0.56
CA LYS A 43 12.40 -10.81 -0.86
C LYS A 43 13.40 -9.96 -1.65
N GLN A 44 14.70 -10.09 -1.39
CA GLN A 44 15.76 -9.37 -2.11
C GLN A 44 15.62 -9.47 -3.63
N LYS A 45 15.43 -10.69 -4.16
CA LYS A 45 15.22 -10.92 -5.59
C LYS A 45 14.01 -10.19 -6.18
N ASN A 46 12.98 -9.93 -5.36
CA ASN A 46 11.78 -9.21 -5.78
C ASN A 46 12.00 -7.70 -5.65
N ALA A 47 12.75 -7.23 -4.66
CA ALA A 47 13.11 -5.81 -4.53
C ALA A 47 13.87 -5.31 -5.74
N LEU A 48 14.80 -6.12 -6.27
CA LEU A 48 15.56 -5.84 -7.50
C LEU A 48 14.69 -5.73 -8.76
N LYS A 49 13.50 -6.33 -8.76
CA LYS A 49 12.57 -6.31 -9.90
C LYS A 49 11.49 -5.25 -9.78
N PHE A 50 11.11 -4.93 -8.54
CA PHE A 50 9.93 -4.12 -8.25
C PHE A 50 10.26 -2.63 -8.12
N TYR A 51 11.49 -2.28 -7.74
CA TYR A 51 11.90 -0.90 -7.55
C TYR A 51 12.91 -0.48 -8.61
N ASP A 52 12.54 0.53 -9.41
CA ASP A 52 13.46 1.16 -10.34
C ASP A 52 14.64 1.82 -9.59
N GLY A 53 15.85 1.62 -10.10
CA GLY A 53 17.08 2.14 -9.49
C GLY A 53 17.52 1.40 -8.22
N ILE A 54 16.95 0.24 -7.88
CA ILE A 54 17.51 -0.68 -6.89
C ILE A 54 18.18 -1.86 -7.61
N ASP A 55 19.51 -1.85 -7.63
CA ASP A 55 20.32 -3.00 -8.02
C ASP A 55 20.96 -3.68 -6.79
N ALA A 56 21.64 -4.80 -7.02
CA ALA A 56 22.27 -5.56 -5.94
C ALA A 56 23.34 -4.75 -5.20
N LYS A 57 24.02 -3.84 -5.92
CA LYS A 57 25.03 -2.94 -5.37
C LYS A 57 24.39 -1.92 -4.43
N THR A 58 23.30 -1.28 -4.84
CA THR A 58 22.54 -0.32 -4.05
C THR A 58 21.99 -0.97 -2.78
N LEU A 59 21.48 -2.20 -2.85
CA LEU A 59 21.06 -2.92 -1.64
C LEU A 59 22.23 -3.21 -0.70
N SER A 60 23.38 -3.63 -1.24
CA SER A 60 24.59 -3.85 -0.42
C SER A 60 25.09 -2.56 0.25
N GLU A 61 25.00 -1.43 -0.45
CA GLU A 61 25.31 -0.11 0.12
C GLU A 61 24.31 0.26 1.23
N TYR A 62 23.02 0.01 1.04
CA TYR A 62 22.02 0.25 2.08
C TYR A 62 22.23 -0.63 3.31
N GLU A 63 22.60 -1.90 3.12
CA GLU A 63 22.96 -2.83 4.21
C GLU A 63 24.17 -2.32 5.00
N ALA A 64 25.22 -1.86 4.30
CA ALA A 64 26.39 -1.25 4.94
C ALA A 64 26.03 0.03 5.72
N LEU A 65 25.01 0.76 5.28
CA LEU A 65 24.46 1.95 5.93
C LEU A 65 23.43 1.63 7.03
N GLY A 66 23.15 0.35 7.29
CA GLY A 66 22.32 -0.12 8.41
C GLY A 66 20.90 -0.54 8.05
N LEU A 67 20.59 -0.81 6.78
CA LEU A 67 19.33 -1.47 6.39
C LEU A 67 19.29 -2.89 6.98
N LYS A 68 18.21 -3.23 7.70
CA LYS A 68 18.11 -4.54 8.35
C LYS A 68 17.72 -5.62 7.34
N ARG A 69 18.45 -6.74 7.43
CA ARG A 69 18.12 -7.99 6.74
C ARG A 69 17.37 -8.91 7.68
N CYS A 70 16.30 -9.51 7.19
CA CYS A 70 15.62 -10.61 7.84
C CYS A 70 15.96 -11.90 7.08
N GLU A 71 16.71 -12.79 7.71
CA GLU A 71 17.10 -14.08 7.15
C GLU A 71 16.36 -15.19 7.91
N PRO A 72 15.65 -16.12 7.22
CA PRO A 72 15.12 -17.30 7.87
C PRO A 72 16.27 -18.20 8.33
N ILE A 73 16.05 -18.91 9.44
CA ILE A 73 17.01 -19.84 10.05
C ILE A 73 17.39 -20.97 9.07
N GLU A 74 16.48 -21.34 8.16
CA GLU A 74 16.72 -22.35 7.14
C GLU A 74 16.34 -21.82 5.75
N GLY A 75 17.35 -21.62 4.91
CA GLY A 75 17.20 -21.25 3.50
C GLY A 75 17.44 -19.77 3.25
N GLY A 76 18.57 -19.48 2.60
CA GLY A 76 19.18 -18.15 2.36
C GLY A 76 18.38 -17.17 1.48
N ASN A 77 17.06 -17.12 1.64
CA ASN A 77 16.23 -16.05 1.11
C ASN A 77 16.32 -14.84 2.03
N VAL A 78 16.92 -13.76 1.56
CA VAL A 78 16.97 -12.49 2.29
C VAL A 78 15.67 -11.73 2.09
N PHE A 79 15.12 -11.20 3.18
CA PHE A 79 13.95 -10.33 3.19
C PHE A 79 14.29 -8.97 3.79
N TYR A 80 13.60 -7.93 3.32
CA TYR A 80 13.68 -6.59 3.88
C TYR A 80 12.30 -6.10 4.25
N GLU A 81 12.19 -5.36 5.35
CA GLU A 81 10.96 -4.64 5.67
C GLU A 81 10.75 -3.53 4.62
N ILE A 82 9.57 -3.49 4.00
CA ILE A 82 9.28 -2.57 2.90
C ILE A 82 9.29 -1.11 3.38
N ALA A 83 8.81 -0.85 4.60
CA ALA A 83 8.81 0.49 5.17
C ALA A 83 10.26 1.00 5.38
N GLU A 84 11.14 0.13 5.87
CA GLU A 84 12.54 0.47 6.08
C GLU A 84 13.28 0.66 4.76
N LEU A 85 13.07 -0.26 3.79
CA LEU A 85 13.64 -0.14 2.46
C LEU A 85 13.22 1.17 1.77
N LYS A 86 11.93 1.53 1.82
CA LYS A 86 11.43 2.80 1.28
C LYS A 86 12.03 4.02 2.00
N ARG A 87 12.26 3.94 3.31
CA ARG A 87 12.95 5.01 4.07
C ARG A 87 14.38 5.20 3.54
N PHE A 88 15.12 4.11 3.31
CA PHE A 88 16.46 4.16 2.74
C PHE A 88 16.46 4.71 1.32
N MET A 89 15.56 4.25 0.46
CA MET A 89 15.37 4.81 -0.89
C MET A 89 15.20 6.32 -0.86
N ARG A 90 14.24 6.83 -0.07
CA ARG A 90 14.00 8.29 0.01
C ARG A 90 15.17 9.08 0.56
N LYS A 91 16.02 8.47 1.38
CA LYS A 91 17.15 9.13 2.03
C LYS A 91 18.39 9.16 1.12
N TYR A 92 18.57 8.15 0.27
CA TYR A 92 19.82 7.92 -0.45
C TYR A 92 19.68 7.91 -1.99
N GLN A 93 18.50 7.71 -2.58
CA GLN A 93 18.28 7.82 -4.03
C GLN A 93 18.11 9.27 -4.52
N THR A 94 17.64 10.20 -3.68
CA THR A 94 17.42 11.61 -4.05
C THR A 94 18.72 12.43 -4.16
N ASN A 95 19.88 11.85 -3.88
CA ASN A 95 21.19 12.49 -3.96
C ASN A 95 21.98 12.13 -5.24
N LYS A 96 21.30 11.74 -6.31
CA LYS A 96 21.89 11.60 -7.66
C LYS A 96 21.26 12.58 -8.63
#